data_AF-A0A7W0FT46-F1
#
_entry.id   AF-A0A7W0FT46-F1
#
_cell.length_a   1.000
_cell.length_b   1.000
_cell.length_c   1.000
_cell.angle_alpha   90.00
_cell.angle_beta   90.00
_cell.angle_gamma   90.00
#
_symmetry.space_group_name_H-M   'P 1'
#
loop_
_entity.id
_entity.type
_entity.pdbx_description
1 polymer ?
#
loop_
_entity_poly.entity_id
_entity_poly.type
_entity_poly.pdbx_seq_one_letter_code
_entity_poly.pdbx_strand_id
1 'polypeptide(L)'
;MLKDNSLIREKETVSWYNNEIKTVEFMTGTSLWYGYGIRPVPVKWVLICGSKSNPEPVVIFTTDFECHPKDIIMEFIARWPIETTFEEARRHLGMETQRQWSDKAVERETPCILASFSVISLIALEFQKINGDKISIQTSAWYKKTHVTFSDILASVRRHILEEKYSSQFGKNSELWKTELSEIINQIVAA
;
A
#
# COMPACT_ATOMS: atom_id res chain seq x y z
N MET A 1 -28.36 22.46 0.57
CA MET A 1 -27.13 22.94 -0.09
C MET A 1 -26.75 24.27 0.53
N LEU A 2 -25.68 24.30 1.33
CA LEU A 2 -25.11 25.55 1.86
C LEU A 2 -24.68 26.41 0.66
N LYS A 3 -25.46 27.46 0.35
CA LYS A 3 -25.13 28.45 -0.67
C LYS A 3 -24.49 29.62 0.05
N ASP A 4 -23.21 29.48 0.38
CA ASP A 4 -22.40 30.62 0.75
C ASP A 4 -21.78 31.19 -0.52
N ASN A 5 -22.22 32.38 -0.93
CA ASN A 5 -21.76 33.05 -2.14
C ASN A 5 -20.36 33.65 -1.99
N SER A 6 -19.76 33.60 -0.80
CA SER A 6 -18.39 34.07 -0.54
C SER A 6 -17.32 33.05 -0.88
N LEU A 7 -17.67 31.76 -0.99
CA LEU A 7 -16.71 30.68 -1.22
C LEU A 7 -16.51 30.44 -2.72
N ILE A 8 -15.29 30.71 -3.20
CA ILE A 8 -14.88 30.48 -4.58
C ILE A 8 -14.61 29.00 -4.78
N ARG A 9 -15.13 28.44 -5.89
CA ARG A 9 -14.81 27.07 -6.32
C ARG A 9 -13.56 27.09 -7.16
N GLU A 10 -12.56 26.35 -6.72
CA GLU A 10 -11.32 26.15 -7.45
C GLU A 10 -11.28 24.74 -8.04
N LYS A 11 -10.46 24.57 -9.07
CA LYS A 11 -10.24 23.28 -9.74
C LYS A 11 -8.78 22.92 -9.66
N GLU A 12 -8.51 21.70 -9.22
CA GLU A 12 -7.15 21.17 -9.19
C GLU A 12 -7.10 19.80 -9.84
N THR A 13 -5.95 19.50 -10.42
CA THR A 13 -5.69 18.19 -11.03
C THR A 13 -4.81 17.38 -10.11
N VAL A 14 -5.34 16.25 -9.65
CA VAL A 14 -4.69 15.37 -8.67
C VAL A 14 -4.50 13.97 -9.23
N SER A 15 -3.45 13.29 -8.77
CA SER A 15 -3.29 11.85 -8.99
C SER A 15 -4.27 11.12 -8.07
N TRP A 16 -5.18 10.37 -8.66
CA TRP A 16 -6.23 9.61 -8.00
C TRP A 16 -5.84 8.13 -7.87
N TYR A 17 -6.73 7.32 -7.31
CA TYR A 17 -6.53 5.87 -7.22
C TYR A 17 -6.25 5.26 -8.60
N ASN A 18 -5.52 4.14 -8.62
CA ASN A 18 -5.10 3.45 -9.84
C ASN A 18 -4.29 4.31 -10.83
N ASN A 19 -3.59 5.33 -10.33
CA ASN A 19 -2.75 6.22 -11.15
C ASN A 19 -3.55 7.01 -12.20
N GLU A 20 -4.85 7.17 -11.98
CA GLU A 20 -5.73 7.99 -12.81
C GLU A 20 -5.54 9.47 -12.48
N ILE A 21 -5.64 10.35 -13.47
CA ILE A 21 -5.61 11.78 -13.24
C ILE A 21 -7.04 12.28 -13.17
N LYS A 22 -7.41 12.92 -12.06
CA LYS A 22 -8.76 13.42 -11.83
C LYS A 22 -8.72 14.92 -11.53
N THR A 23 -9.57 15.67 -12.23
CA THR A 23 -9.83 17.07 -11.89
C THR A 23 -10.92 17.13 -10.80
N VAL A 24 -10.59 17.73 -9.67
CA VAL A 24 -11.49 17.89 -8.53
C VAL A 24 -11.84 19.36 -8.36
N GLU A 25 -13.13 19.62 -8.13
CA GLU A 25 -13.61 20.93 -7.69
C GLU A 25 -13.59 20.95 -6.16
N PHE A 26 -13.02 22.00 -5.58
CA PHE A 26 -12.97 22.15 -4.13
C PHE A 26 -13.20 23.60 -3.69
N MET A 27 -13.50 23.75 -2.41
CA MET A 27 -13.51 25.02 -1.68
C MET A 27 -12.59 24.87 -0.47
N THR A 28 -11.99 25.97 -0.02
CA THR A 28 -11.12 25.97 1.15
C THR A 28 -11.48 27.13 2.06
N GLY A 29 -11.20 26.97 3.35
CA GLY A 29 -11.40 28.01 4.35
C GLY A 29 -10.80 27.63 5.69
N THR A 30 -10.93 28.53 6.65
CA THR A 30 -10.56 28.29 8.04
C THR A 30 -11.79 28.40 8.92
N SER A 31 -11.80 27.62 10.00
CA SER A 31 -12.88 27.62 10.98
C SER A 31 -12.34 27.27 12.36
N LEU A 32 -13.13 27.54 13.39
CA LEU A 32 -12.84 27.05 14.74
C LEU A 32 -13.58 25.71 14.94
N TRP A 33 -12.82 24.65 15.19
CA TRP A 33 -13.36 23.38 15.64
C TRP A 33 -13.87 23.52 17.08
N TYR A 34 -15.18 23.39 17.25
CA TYR A 34 -15.85 23.53 18.55
C TYR A 34 -16.23 22.16 19.12
N GLY A 35 -15.98 21.97 20.42
CA GLY A 35 -16.47 20.84 21.20
C GLY A 35 -16.82 21.29 22.60
N TYR A 36 -17.89 20.74 23.19
CA TYR A 36 -18.32 21.11 24.54
C TYR A 36 -17.20 20.85 25.56
N GLY A 37 -16.85 21.87 26.34
CA GLY A 37 -15.77 21.79 27.33
C GLY A 37 -14.34 21.81 26.76
N ILE A 38 -14.17 22.00 25.44
CA ILE A 38 -12.87 22.06 24.78
C ILE A 38 -12.64 23.48 24.26
N ARG A 39 -11.44 24.03 24.46
CA ARG A 39 -11.05 25.32 23.87
C ARG A 39 -11.12 25.20 22.34
N PRO A 40 -11.83 26.09 21.63
CA PRO A 40 -11.93 26.02 20.18
C PRO A 40 -10.56 26.02 19.52
N VAL A 41 -10.32 25.07 18.62
CA VAL A 41 -9.05 24.89 17.92
C VAL A 41 -9.24 25.38 16.48
N PRO A 42 -8.41 26.31 15.97
CA PRO A 42 -8.50 26.68 14.56
C PRO A 42 -8.13 25.47 13.70
N VAL A 43 -8.86 25.29 12.61
CA VAL A 43 -8.62 24.25 11.59
C VAL A 43 -8.82 24.85 10.21
N LYS A 44 -7.98 24.42 9.27
CA LYS A 44 -8.20 24.65 7.84
C LYS A 44 -9.02 23.48 7.30
N TRP A 45 -9.97 23.76 6.42
CA TRP A 45 -10.80 22.73 5.81
C TRP A 45 -10.77 22.86 4.30
N VAL A 46 -10.86 21.71 3.63
CA VAL A 46 -11.01 21.59 2.19
C VAL A 46 -12.26 20.75 1.92
N LEU A 47 -13.22 21.35 1.24
CA LEU A 47 -14.46 20.70 0.81
C LEU A 47 -14.32 20.30 -0.66
N ILE A 48 -14.16 19.01 -0.93
CA ILE A 48 -14.23 18.45 -2.27
C ILE A 48 -15.71 18.40 -2.68
N CYS A 49 -16.05 19.13 -3.73
CA CYS A 49 -17.40 19.14 -4.28
C CYS A 49 -17.70 17.82 -4.99
N GLY A 50 -18.90 17.28 -4.75
CA GLY A 50 -19.37 16.09 -5.44
C GLY A 50 -19.40 16.28 -6.97
N SER A 51 -19.00 15.26 -7.72
CA SER A 51 -19.08 15.20 -9.18
C SER A 51 -20.40 14.54 -9.61
N LYS A 52 -20.68 14.51 -10.92
CA LYS A 52 -21.81 13.72 -11.46
C LYS A 52 -21.71 12.22 -11.12
N SER A 53 -20.50 11.69 -10.95
CA SER A 53 -20.27 10.27 -10.66
C SER A 53 -20.25 9.96 -9.17
N ASN A 54 -19.88 10.92 -8.31
CA ASN A 54 -20.00 10.78 -6.87
C ASN A 54 -20.57 12.09 -6.29
N PRO A 55 -21.89 12.14 -6.03
CA PRO A 55 -22.56 13.38 -5.66
C PRO A 55 -22.28 13.82 -4.21
N GLU A 56 -21.76 12.92 -3.37
CA GLU A 56 -21.49 13.22 -1.97
C GLU A 56 -20.22 14.07 -1.83
N PRO A 57 -20.33 15.29 -1.27
CA PRO A 57 -19.16 16.12 -1.01
C PRO A 57 -18.36 15.57 0.18
N VAL A 58 -17.05 15.71 0.12
CA VAL A 58 -16.13 15.24 1.18
C VAL A 58 -15.45 16.43 1.81
N VAL A 59 -15.45 16.50 3.14
CA VAL A 59 -14.71 17.54 3.89
C VAL A 59 -13.48 16.92 4.52
N ILE A 60 -12.34 17.56 4.29
CA ILE A 60 -11.04 17.21 4.87
C ILE A 60 -10.63 18.37 5.79
N PHE A 61 -10.12 18.05 6.97
CA PHE A 61 -9.62 19.03 7.93
C PHE A 61 -8.11 18.83 8.13
N THR A 62 -7.39 19.93 8.32
CA THR A 62 -5.98 19.91 8.72
C THR A 62 -5.70 20.99 9.77
N THR A 63 -4.72 20.71 10.62
CA THR A 63 -4.16 21.68 11.56
C THR A 63 -3.00 22.47 10.96
N ASP A 64 -2.52 22.10 9.78
CA ASP A 64 -1.50 22.86 9.04
C ASP A 64 -2.17 23.89 8.13
N PHE A 65 -2.02 25.16 8.46
CA PHE A 65 -2.64 26.27 7.73
C PHE A 65 -1.89 26.64 6.45
N GLU A 66 -0.59 26.35 6.38
CA GLU A 66 0.27 26.69 5.25
C GLU A 66 0.17 25.65 4.13
N CYS A 67 -0.27 24.43 4.45
CA CYS A 67 -0.43 23.35 3.48
C CYS A 67 -1.40 23.74 2.34
N HIS A 68 -0.95 23.57 1.09
CA HIS A 68 -1.74 23.92 -0.08
C HIS A 68 -2.96 22.97 -0.21
N PRO A 69 -4.15 23.44 -0.61
CA PRO A 69 -5.34 22.58 -0.71
C PRO A 69 -5.14 21.31 -1.55
N LYS A 70 -4.35 21.41 -2.62
CA LYS A 70 -3.96 20.26 -3.44
C LYS A 70 -3.21 19.19 -2.64
N ASP A 71 -2.26 19.59 -1.81
CA ASP A 71 -1.45 18.68 -1.01
C ASP A 71 -2.30 17.98 0.05
N ILE A 72 -3.21 18.72 0.71
CA ILE A 72 -4.21 18.16 1.64
C ILE A 72 -5.04 17.06 0.96
N ILE A 73 -5.50 17.29 -0.28
CA ILE A 73 -6.26 16.31 -1.05
C ILE A 73 -5.40 15.09 -1.39
N MET A 74 -4.15 15.31 -1.83
CA MET A 74 -3.23 14.22 -2.17
C MET A 74 -2.87 13.35 -0.96
N GLU A 75 -2.64 13.95 0.21
CA GLU A 75 -2.42 13.24 1.47
C GLU A 75 -3.62 12.39 1.86
N PHE A 76 -4.84 12.92 1.70
CA PHE A 76 -6.06 12.16 1.95
C PHE A 76 -6.19 10.96 1.00
N ILE A 77 -5.83 11.12 -0.28
CA ILE A 77 -5.81 10.02 -1.27
C ILE A 77 -4.75 8.99 -0.87
N ALA A 78 -3.57 9.43 -0.45
CA ALA A 78 -2.45 8.58 -0.03
C ALA A 78 -2.74 7.73 1.22
N ARG A 79 -3.87 7.92 1.89
CA ARG A 79 -4.35 7.05 2.97
C ARG A 79 -4.74 5.66 2.48
N TRP A 80 -5.42 5.54 1.34
CA TRP A 80 -6.01 4.28 0.88
C TRP A 80 -5.05 3.08 0.77
N PRO A 81 -3.79 3.26 0.33
CA PRO A 81 -2.81 2.17 0.35
C PRO A 81 -2.65 1.45 1.70
N ILE A 82 -3.03 2.07 2.83
CA ILE A 82 -3.03 1.39 4.13
C ILE A 82 -4.00 0.20 4.17
N GLU A 83 -5.17 0.33 3.53
CA GLU A 83 -6.19 -0.72 3.51
C GLU A 83 -5.70 -1.90 2.65
N THR A 84 -5.07 -1.61 1.50
CA THR A 84 -4.41 -2.62 0.68
C THR A 84 -3.29 -3.32 1.43
N THR A 85 -2.49 -2.58 2.21
CA THR A 85 -1.43 -3.17 3.04
C THR A 85 -2.00 -4.18 4.03
N PHE A 86 -3.09 -3.84 4.72
CA PHE A 86 -3.73 -4.77 5.66
C PHE A 86 -4.39 -5.97 4.96
N GLU A 87 -5.00 -5.79 3.79
CA GLU A 87 -5.53 -6.90 3.00
C GLU A 87 -4.43 -7.87 2.57
N GLU A 88 -3.36 -7.34 1.99
CA GLU A 88 -2.23 -8.13 1.49
C GLU A 88 -1.45 -8.81 2.63
N ALA A 89 -1.26 -8.13 3.77
CA ALA A 89 -0.61 -8.72 4.94
C ALA A 89 -1.41 -9.90 5.52
N ARG A 90 -2.74 -9.78 5.60
CA ARG A 90 -3.60 -10.89 6.02
C ARG A 90 -3.53 -12.06 5.04
N ARG A 91 -3.60 -11.76 3.74
CA ARG A 91 -3.65 -12.77 2.69
C ARG A 91 -2.34 -13.52 2.50
N HIS A 92 -1.21 -12.83 2.51
CA HIS A 92 0.08 -13.38 2.09
C HIS A 92 1.08 -13.60 3.21
N LEU A 93 0.93 -12.90 4.34
CA LEU A 93 1.82 -13.01 5.50
C LEU A 93 1.14 -13.67 6.71
N GLY A 94 -0.16 -13.97 6.63
CA GLY A 94 -0.88 -14.70 7.67
C GLY A 94 -1.19 -13.89 8.92
N MET A 95 -1.30 -12.56 8.80
CA MET A 95 -1.51 -11.64 9.94
C MET A 95 -2.65 -12.04 10.90
N GLU A 96 -3.74 -12.62 10.38
CA GLU A 96 -4.91 -13.03 11.18
C GLU A 96 -5.05 -14.56 11.32
N THR A 97 -4.12 -15.34 10.75
CA THR A 97 -4.17 -16.82 10.78
C THR A 97 -3.13 -17.42 11.72
N GLN A 98 -2.49 -16.59 12.55
CA GLN A 98 -1.52 -16.98 13.57
C GLN A 98 -2.19 -17.84 14.65
N ARG A 99 -1.48 -18.87 15.11
CA ARG A 99 -1.94 -19.77 16.20
C ARG A 99 -1.18 -19.50 17.50
N GLN A 100 -1.13 -18.24 17.91
CA GLN A 100 -0.48 -17.84 19.16
C GLN A 100 -1.37 -18.11 20.37
N TRP A 101 -0.76 -18.45 21.51
CA TRP A 101 -1.46 -18.89 22.73
C TRP A 101 -1.47 -17.82 23.84
N SER A 102 -0.98 -16.60 23.56
CA SER A 102 -0.99 -15.50 24.54
C SER A 102 -1.14 -14.13 23.86
N ASP A 103 -1.83 -13.20 24.51
CA ASP A 103 -2.04 -11.83 24.01
C ASP A 103 -0.71 -11.13 23.72
N LYS A 104 0.28 -11.30 24.60
CA LYS A 104 1.63 -10.73 24.40
C LYS A 104 2.31 -11.24 23.14
N ALA A 105 2.02 -12.48 22.70
CA ALA A 105 2.58 -13.01 21.47
C ALA A 105 1.91 -12.37 20.24
N VAL A 106 0.60 -12.19 20.27
CA VAL A 106 -0.16 -11.47 19.24
C VAL A 106 0.32 -10.02 19.11
N GLU A 107 0.46 -9.31 20.24
CA GLU A 107 0.96 -7.92 20.28
C GLU A 107 2.36 -7.76 19.67
N ARG A 108 3.20 -8.80 19.72
CA ARG A 108 4.55 -8.78 19.12
C ARG A 108 4.53 -9.17 17.64
N GLU A 109 3.72 -10.15 17.26
CA GLU A 109 3.79 -10.74 15.93
C GLU A 109 3.17 -9.83 14.87
N THR A 110 2.07 -9.14 15.17
CA THR A 110 1.41 -8.24 14.21
C THR A 110 2.33 -7.11 13.73
N PRO A 111 3.03 -6.35 14.61
CA PRO A 111 4.01 -5.36 14.15
C PRO A 111 5.17 -5.97 13.36
N CYS A 112 5.67 -7.15 13.73
CA CYS A 112 6.74 -7.85 12.99
C CYS A 112 6.31 -8.25 11.57
N ILE A 113 5.04 -8.66 11.38
CA ILE A 113 4.49 -8.95 10.06
C ILE A 113 4.42 -7.69 9.21
N LEU A 114 3.90 -6.59 9.75
CA LEU A 114 3.81 -5.33 9.02
C LEU A 114 5.20 -4.77 8.69
N ALA A 115 6.17 -4.92 9.61
CA ALA A 115 7.57 -4.58 9.33
C ALA A 115 8.14 -5.46 8.20
N SER A 116 7.83 -6.76 8.19
CA SER A 116 8.25 -7.68 7.13
C SER A 116 7.67 -7.26 5.77
N PHE A 117 6.39 -6.86 5.73
CA PHE A 117 5.75 -6.32 4.53
C PHE A 117 6.53 -5.12 3.95
N SER A 118 6.88 -4.16 4.82
CA SER A 118 7.67 -2.99 4.43
C SER A 118 9.06 -3.37 3.92
N VAL A 119 9.77 -4.25 4.65
CA VAL A 119 11.11 -4.71 4.26
C VAL A 119 11.08 -5.43 2.91
N ILE A 120 10.10 -6.33 2.69
CA ILE A 120 9.93 -7.04 1.41
C ILE A 120 9.69 -6.06 0.26
N SER A 121 8.87 -5.04 0.48
CA SER A 121 8.58 -4.00 -0.52
C SER A 121 9.82 -3.15 -0.84
N LEU A 122 10.62 -2.79 0.17
CA LEU A 122 11.88 -2.06 -0.01
C LEU A 122 12.92 -2.91 -0.75
N ILE A 123 13.07 -4.19 -0.40
CA ILE A 123 13.99 -5.11 -1.10
C ILE A 123 13.61 -5.18 -2.58
N ALA A 124 12.33 -5.35 -2.91
CA ALA A 124 11.90 -5.40 -4.30
C ALA A 124 12.13 -4.08 -5.05
N LEU A 125 11.94 -2.93 -4.39
CA LEU A 125 12.24 -1.63 -4.97
C LEU A 125 13.74 -1.49 -5.28
N GLU A 126 14.61 -1.93 -4.36
CA GLU A 126 16.05 -1.89 -4.57
C GLU A 126 16.51 -2.87 -5.67
N PHE A 127 15.96 -4.08 -5.73
CA PHE A 127 16.25 -5.01 -6.83
C PHE A 127 15.84 -4.45 -8.19
N GLN A 128 14.69 -3.78 -8.27
CA GLN A 128 14.27 -3.12 -9.49
C GLN A 128 15.24 -2.01 -9.93
N LYS A 129 15.81 -1.26 -8.97
CA LYS A 129 16.81 -0.22 -9.26
C LYS A 129 18.15 -0.79 -9.72
N ILE A 130 18.63 -1.86 -9.09
CA ILE A 130 19.97 -2.41 -9.33
C ILE A 130 20.01 -3.24 -10.62
N ASN A 131 19.06 -4.16 -10.79
CA ASN A 131 19.10 -5.13 -11.90
C ASN A 131 18.31 -4.65 -13.13
N GLY A 132 17.43 -3.64 -12.97
CA GLY A 132 16.49 -3.24 -14.02
C GLY A 132 15.45 -4.30 -14.35
N ASP A 133 15.41 -5.41 -13.59
CA ASP A 133 14.52 -6.53 -13.83
C ASP A 133 13.08 -6.13 -13.55
N LYS A 134 12.22 -6.38 -14.54
CA LYS A 134 10.78 -6.23 -14.37
C LYS A 134 10.27 -7.39 -13.54
N ILE A 135 9.65 -7.07 -12.40
CA ILE A 135 8.93 -8.06 -11.59
C ILE A 135 7.87 -8.73 -12.47
N SER A 136 7.98 -10.05 -12.61
CA SER A 136 7.03 -10.83 -13.41
C SER A 136 5.65 -10.82 -12.76
N ILE A 137 4.64 -10.43 -13.54
CA ILE A 137 3.25 -10.38 -13.09
C ILE A 137 2.68 -11.80 -13.12
N GLN A 138 2.36 -12.35 -11.94
CA GLN A 138 1.68 -13.65 -11.83
C GLN A 138 0.21 -13.48 -12.18
N THR A 139 -0.23 -14.08 -13.29
CA THR A 139 -1.63 -14.06 -13.72
C THR A 139 -2.24 -15.45 -13.59
N SER A 140 -3.57 -15.53 -13.44
CA SER A 140 -4.30 -16.79 -13.50
C SER A 140 -5.17 -16.83 -14.75
N ALA A 141 -5.59 -18.02 -15.18
CA ALA A 141 -6.47 -18.17 -16.35
C ALA A 141 -7.80 -17.39 -16.20
N TRP A 142 -8.28 -17.24 -14.96
CA TRP A 142 -9.57 -16.64 -14.62
C TRP A 142 -9.46 -15.14 -14.27
N TYR A 143 -8.25 -14.66 -13.96
CA TYR A 143 -8.01 -13.27 -13.60
C TYR A 143 -6.68 -12.77 -14.18
N LYS A 144 -6.80 -11.88 -15.16
CA LYS A 144 -5.67 -11.21 -15.81
C LYS A 144 -5.44 -9.85 -15.15
N LYS A 145 -4.39 -9.76 -14.34
CA LYS A 145 -3.96 -8.48 -13.77
C LYS A 145 -2.88 -7.84 -14.64
N THR A 146 -2.92 -6.52 -14.73
CA THR A 146 -1.99 -5.70 -15.55
C THR A 146 -0.92 -5.00 -14.73
N HIS A 147 -1.05 -5.00 -13.40
CA HIS A 147 -0.16 -4.33 -12.48
C HIS A 147 0.50 -5.34 -11.54
N VAL A 148 1.70 -4.98 -11.07
CA VAL A 148 2.44 -5.72 -10.05
C VAL A 148 1.71 -5.58 -8.71
N THR A 149 1.50 -6.70 -8.04
CA THR A 149 0.86 -6.80 -6.71
C THR A 149 1.87 -7.22 -5.66
N PHE A 150 1.53 -7.10 -4.38
CA PHE A 150 2.42 -7.54 -3.31
C PHE A 150 2.73 -9.04 -3.39
N SER A 151 1.79 -9.88 -3.82
CA SER A 151 2.06 -11.31 -4.09
C SER A 151 3.18 -11.53 -5.12
N ASP A 152 3.29 -10.69 -6.15
CA ASP A 152 4.35 -10.81 -7.16
C ASP A 152 5.70 -10.39 -6.57
N ILE A 153 5.70 -9.30 -5.82
CA ILE A 153 6.84 -8.79 -5.07
C ILE A 153 7.36 -9.88 -4.13
N LEU A 154 6.48 -10.48 -3.32
CA LEU A 154 6.83 -11.55 -2.38
C LEU A 154 7.42 -12.76 -3.10
N ALA A 155 6.82 -13.20 -4.21
CA ALA A 155 7.34 -14.30 -5.00
C ALA A 155 8.72 -13.98 -5.61
N SER A 156 8.93 -12.75 -6.08
CA SER A 156 10.19 -12.30 -6.66
C SER A 156 11.30 -12.25 -5.61
N VAL A 157 11.02 -11.67 -4.44
CA VAL A 157 11.98 -11.60 -3.32
C VAL A 157 12.35 -13.00 -2.83
N ARG A 158 11.36 -13.89 -2.67
CA ARG A 158 11.62 -15.30 -2.34
C ARG A 158 12.51 -15.98 -3.36
N ARG A 159 12.26 -15.77 -4.66
CA ARG A 159 13.08 -16.35 -5.73
C ARG A 159 14.53 -15.86 -5.63
N HIS A 160 14.76 -14.56 -5.47
CA HIS A 160 16.11 -14.03 -5.33
C HIS A 160 16.84 -14.55 -4.08
N ILE A 161 16.15 -14.65 -2.94
CA ILE A 161 16.74 -15.23 -1.72
C ILE A 161 17.14 -16.69 -1.96
N LEU A 162 16.29 -17.46 -2.65
CA LEU A 162 16.60 -18.84 -3.00
C LEU A 162 17.76 -18.91 -3.99
N GLU A 163 17.75 -18.11 -5.05
CA GLU A 163 18.83 -18.04 -6.03
C GLU A 163 20.16 -17.71 -5.35
N GLU A 164 20.23 -16.70 -4.48
CA GLU A 164 21.46 -16.38 -3.75
C GLU A 164 21.90 -17.51 -2.82
N LYS A 165 20.97 -18.08 -2.03
CA LYS A 165 21.27 -19.15 -1.07
C LYS A 165 21.74 -20.44 -1.76
N TYR A 166 21.18 -20.76 -2.91
CA TYR A 166 21.43 -22.01 -3.63
C TYR A 166 22.42 -21.85 -4.80
N SER A 167 22.66 -20.66 -5.34
CA SER A 167 23.70 -20.45 -6.38
C SER A 167 25.10 -20.75 -5.88
N SER A 168 25.36 -20.58 -4.58
CA SER A 168 26.61 -21.03 -3.96
C SER A 168 26.69 -22.55 -3.78
N GLN A 169 25.56 -23.27 -3.73
CA GLN A 169 25.52 -24.74 -3.63
C GLN A 169 25.50 -25.43 -5.00
N PHE A 170 24.82 -24.83 -5.99
CA PHE A 170 24.75 -25.31 -7.38
C PHE A 170 25.76 -24.56 -8.26
N GLY A 171 27.03 -24.55 -7.87
CA GLY A 171 28.08 -23.93 -8.66
C GLY A 171 28.29 -24.66 -9.99
N LYS A 172 27.83 -24.07 -11.11
CA LYS A 172 28.12 -24.28 -12.55
C LYS A 172 28.36 -25.69 -13.15
N ASN A 173 28.42 -26.76 -12.36
CA ASN A 173 28.78 -28.12 -12.75
C ASN A 173 27.95 -29.21 -12.04
N SER A 174 26.94 -28.85 -11.25
CA SER A 174 25.98 -29.83 -10.75
C SER A 174 25.01 -30.17 -11.88
N GLU A 175 25.16 -31.36 -12.46
CA GLU A 175 24.19 -31.94 -13.39
C GLU A 175 22.81 -32.10 -12.72
N LEU A 176 21.98 -31.05 -12.80
CA LEU A 176 20.64 -30.98 -12.19
C LEU A 176 19.68 -32.07 -12.70
N TRP A 177 19.98 -32.71 -13.83
CA TRP A 177 19.20 -33.82 -14.39
C TRP A 177 19.46 -35.17 -13.72
N LYS A 178 20.44 -35.27 -12.80
CA LYS A 178 20.72 -36.50 -12.05
C LYS A 178 20.09 -36.52 -10.66
N THR A 179 19.57 -35.40 -10.16
CA THR A 179 18.95 -35.34 -8.83
C THR A 179 17.49 -35.76 -8.95
N GLU A 180 17.07 -36.75 -8.15
CA GLU A 180 15.67 -37.17 -8.18
C GLU A 180 14.77 -36.00 -7.73
N LEU A 181 13.66 -35.82 -8.45
CA LEU A 181 12.65 -34.80 -8.17
C LEU A 181 12.17 -34.82 -6.72
N SER A 182 12.17 -36.00 -6.10
CA SER A 182 11.86 -36.23 -4.68
C SER A 182 12.79 -35.47 -3.73
N GLU A 183 14.07 -35.39 -4.05
CA GLU A 183 15.11 -34.76 -3.22
C GLU A 183 14.99 -33.24 -3.26
N ILE A 184 14.71 -32.69 -4.44
CA ILE A 184 14.43 -31.26 -4.64
C ILE A 184 13.13 -30.88 -3.91
N ILE A 185 12.08 -31.69 -4.03
CA ILE A 185 10.81 -31.45 -3.34
C ILE A 185 11.00 -31.48 -1.82
N ASN A 186 11.75 -32.44 -1.29
CA ASN A 186 12.01 -32.52 0.16
C ASN A 186 12.84 -31.33 0.68
N GLN A 187 13.77 -30.81 -0.12
CA GLN A 187 14.54 -29.61 0.25
C GLN A 187 13.70 -28.33 0.22
N ILE A 188 12.69 -28.25 -0.67
CA ILE A 188 11.76 -27.13 -0.74
C ILE A 188 10.71 -27.19 0.37
N VAL A 189 10.25 -28.39 0.75
CA VAL A 189 9.24 -28.60 1.80
C VAL A 189 9.81 -28.40 3.22
N ALA A 190 11.13 -28.54 3.39
CA ALA A 190 11.81 -28.35 4.67
C ALA A 190 12.20 -26.89 5.00
N ALA A 191 11.88 -25.93 4.12
CA ALA A 191 12.14 -24.50 4.28
C ALA A 191 10.83 -23.70 4.51
#